data_AF-A0ABD2UGF6-F1
#
_entry.id   AF-A0ABD2UGF6-F1
#
_cell.length_a   1.000
_cell.length_b   1.000
_cell.length_c   1.000
_cell.angle_alpha   90.00
_cell.angle_beta   90.00
_cell.angle_gamma   90.00
#
_symmetry.space_group_name_H-M   'P 1'
#
loop_
_entity.id
_entity.type
_entity.pdbx_description
1 polymer ?
#
loop_
_entity_poly.entity_id
_entity_poly.type
_entity_poly.pdbx_seq_one_letter_code
_entity_poly.pdbx_strand_id
1 'polypeptide(L)'
;DDPSALCPDCRTPMSKKLAYNAPPILVATKGGFVKEMQVKYMVMDDLVVKPMSAVSSITTLKDYFNVKDVGVLHEEVVQFGKEEALKLLKLSLDSKSVLTSLFMTGVKMEK
;
A
#
# COMPACT_ATOMS: atom_id res chain seq x y z
N ASP A 1 8.65 2.67 44.21
CA ASP A 1 7.39 2.07 44.68
C ASP A 1 7.27 2.25 46.18
N ASP A 2 6.24 2.98 46.64
CA ASP A 2 5.89 3.08 48.05
C ASP A 2 4.81 2.02 48.37
N PRO A 3 5.09 0.99 49.18
CA PRO A 3 4.14 -0.09 49.49
C PRO A 3 2.90 0.38 50.26
N SER A 4 2.90 1.63 50.72
CA SER A 4 1.83 2.26 51.50
C SER A 4 0.88 3.07 50.62
N ALA A 5 1.11 3.15 49.31
CA ALA A 5 0.25 3.88 48.39
C ALA A 5 -1.19 3.32 48.46
N LEU A 6 -2.14 4.21 48.75
CA LEU A 6 -3.56 3.86 48.78
C LEU A 6 -4.18 4.06 47.40
N CYS A 7 -5.05 3.14 46.99
CA CYS A 7 -5.83 3.30 45.77
C CYS A 7 -6.74 4.53 45.88
N PRO A 8 -6.73 5.47 44.91
CA PRO A 8 -7.53 6.69 44.99
C PRO A 8 -9.05 6.43 45.00
N ASP A 9 -9.52 5.34 44.41
CA ASP A 9 -10.96 5.01 44.33
C ASP A 9 -11.47 4.24 45.56
N CYS A 10 -10.75 3.23 46.03
CA CYS A 10 -11.22 2.34 47.10
C CYS A 10 -10.43 2.47 48.42
N ARG A 11 -9.40 3.33 48.46
CA ARG A 11 -8.52 3.60 49.61
C ARG A 11 -7.88 2.36 50.25
N THR A 12 -7.81 1.26 49.50
CA THR A 12 -7.10 0.06 49.95
C THR A 12 -5.61 0.17 49.61
N PRO A 13 -4.71 -0.36 50.46
CA PRO A 13 -3.28 -0.34 50.18
C PRO A 13 -2.96 -1.16 48.93
N MET A 14 -2.21 -0.57 48.01
CA MET A 14 -1.77 -1.18 46.75
C MET A 14 -0.57 -2.12 47.01
N SER A 15 -0.80 -3.18 47.80
CA SER A 15 0.22 -4.14 48.23
C SER A 15 0.42 -5.31 47.26
N LYS A 16 -0.49 -5.49 46.29
CA LYS A 16 -0.39 -6.53 45.27
C LYS A 16 0.49 -6.06 44.11
N LYS A 17 1.64 -6.71 43.94
CA LYS A 17 2.51 -6.51 42.78
C LYS A 17 1.80 -7.00 41.52
N LEU A 18 1.43 -6.09 40.62
CA LEU A 18 1.02 -6.47 39.27
C LEU A 18 2.28 -6.80 38.45
N ALA A 19 2.24 -7.93 37.76
CA ALA A 19 3.17 -8.15 36.66
C ALA A 19 2.76 -7.20 35.54
N TYR A 20 3.62 -6.23 35.20
CA TYR A 20 3.40 -5.41 34.02
C TYR A 20 3.68 -6.27 32.79
N ASN A 21 2.62 -6.81 32.20
CA ASN A 21 2.67 -7.40 30.87
C ASN A 21 2.84 -6.24 29.88
N ALA A 22 4.07 -5.77 29.71
CA ALA A 22 4.38 -4.84 28.64
C ALA A 22 3.81 -5.45 27.35
N PRO A 23 2.99 -4.72 26.57
CA PRO A 23 2.76 -5.13 25.19
C PRO A 23 4.14 -5.36 24.58
N PRO A 24 4.34 -6.44 23.78
CA PRO A 24 5.66 -6.76 23.25
C PRO A 24 6.24 -5.48 22.69
N ILE A 25 7.37 -5.04 23.25
CA ILE A 25 8.03 -3.80 22.85
C ILE A 25 8.21 -3.94 21.35
N LEU A 26 7.36 -3.25 20.59
CA LEU A 26 7.60 -3.02 19.18
C LEU A 26 8.81 -2.12 19.22
N VAL A 27 9.98 -2.74 19.15
CA VAL A 27 11.26 -2.04 19.00
C VAL A 27 10.97 -1.01 17.93
N ALA A 28 11.06 0.26 18.31
CA ALA A 28 10.91 1.37 17.38
C ALA A 28 12.16 1.40 16.49
N THR A 29 12.35 0.36 15.69
CA THR A 29 13.03 0.47 14.41
C THR A 29 12.20 1.45 13.60
N LYS A 30 12.75 2.65 13.41
CA LYS A 30 12.26 3.68 12.48
C LYS A 30 11.67 3.01 11.22
N GLY A 31 10.35 2.93 11.13
CA GLY A 31 9.69 2.27 10.01
C GLY A 31 8.19 2.26 10.26
N GLY A 32 7.41 2.75 9.30
CA GLY A 32 5.96 2.84 9.39
C GLY A 32 5.28 1.48 9.58
N PHE A 33 3.97 1.53 9.78
CA PHE A 33 3.03 0.42 10.05
C PHE A 33 3.00 -0.74 9.03
N VAL A 34 3.93 -0.79 8.07
CA VAL A 34 4.03 -1.87 7.10
C VAL A 34 5.15 -2.79 7.55
N LYS A 35 4.79 -3.87 8.25
CA LYS A 35 5.66 -5.04 8.41
C LYS A 35 6.16 -5.43 7.02
N GLU A 36 7.47 -5.65 6.88
CA GLU A 36 8.22 -6.05 5.68
C GLU A 36 7.77 -7.40 5.10
N MET A 37 6.50 -7.53 4.75
CA MET A 37 5.92 -8.77 4.25
C MET A 37 5.51 -8.59 2.80
N GLN A 38 6.47 -8.49 1.87
CA GLN A 38 6.32 -8.71 0.43
C GLN A 38 5.03 -8.20 -0.27
N VAL A 39 4.37 -7.16 0.25
CA VAL A 39 3.19 -6.60 -0.39
C VAL A 39 3.69 -5.65 -1.46
N LYS A 40 3.72 -6.14 -2.71
CA LYS A 40 3.84 -5.24 -3.85
C LYS A 40 2.49 -4.52 -4.01
N TYR A 41 2.50 -3.30 -4.52
CA TYR A 41 1.26 -2.58 -4.83
C TYR A 41 1.17 -2.40 -6.34
N MET A 42 -0.03 -2.49 -6.86
CA MET A 42 -0.38 -2.23 -8.26
C MET A 42 -1.27 -1.00 -8.30
N VAL A 43 -0.97 -0.09 -9.22
CA VAL A 43 -1.80 1.07 -9.54
C VAL A 43 -2.55 0.76 -10.84
N MET A 44 -3.87 0.84 -10.81
CA MET A 44 -4.73 0.63 -11.98
C MET A 44 -4.84 1.89 -12.85
N ASP A 45 -5.43 1.76 -14.04
CA ASP A 45 -5.56 2.86 -15.01
C ASP A 45 -6.38 4.05 -14.48
N ASP A 46 -7.29 3.79 -13.55
CA ASP A 46 -8.09 4.76 -12.80
C ASP A 46 -7.39 5.26 -11.51
N LEU A 47 -6.09 4.99 -11.39
CA LEU A 47 -5.22 5.30 -10.24
C LEU A 47 -5.60 4.61 -8.93
N VAL A 48 -6.47 3.60 -8.98
CA VAL A 48 -6.79 2.81 -7.80
C VAL A 48 -5.60 1.94 -7.41
N VAL A 49 -5.14 2.07 -6.17
CA VAL A 49 -4.04 1.29 -5.61
C VAL A 49 -4.58 0.02 -4.97
N LYS A 50 -4.03 -1.14 -5.37
CA LYS A 50 -4.38 -2.44 -4.81
C LYS A 50 -3.13 -3.23 -4.41
N PRO A 51 -3.17 -3.98 -3.30
CA PRO A 51 -2.08 -4.89 -2.96
C PRO A 51 -2.00 -6.04 -3.98
N MET A 52 -0.78 -6.38 -4.36
CA MET A 52 -0.42 -7.39 -5.35
C MET A 52 0.54 -8.40 -4.70
N SER A 53 0.09 -9.65 -4.62
CA SER A 53 0.94 -10.80 -4.28
C SER A 53 1.31 -11.54 -5.57
N ALA A 54 2.52 -12.10 -5.71
CA ALA A 54 3.00 -12.73 -6.95
C ALA A 54 2.06 -13.81 -7.51
N VAL A 55 1.42 -14.60 -6.64
CA VAL A 55 0.41 -15.61 -7.03
C VAL A 55 -0.94 -14.95 -7.35
N SER A 56 -1.27 -13.88 -6.63
CA SER A 56 -2.49 -13.08 -6.85
C SER A 56 -2.42 -12.20 -8.09
N SER A 57 -1.23 -11.83 -8.58
CA SER A 57 -1.09 -10.93 -9.72
C SER A 57 -1.60 -11.56 -11.01
N ILE A 58 -1.34 -12.85 -11.21
CA ILE A 58 -1.81 -13.58 -12.40
C ILE A 58 -3.34 -13.71 -12.36
N THR A 59 -3.91 -14.05 -11.21
CA THR A 59 -5.37 -14.08 -11.02
C THR A 59 -5.98 -12.69 -11.12
N THR A 60 -5.34 -11.65 -10.59
CA THR A 60 -5.78 -10.25 -10.72
C THR A 60 -5.80 -9.83 -12.19
N LEU A 61 -4.79 -10.18 -12.99
CA LEU A 61 -4.79 -9.91 -14.43
C LEU A 61 -5.95 -10.61 -15.14
N LYS A 62 -6.20 -11.87 -14.80
CA LYS A 62 -7.33 -12.65 -15.34
C LYS A 62 -8.69 -12.05 -14.95
N ASP A 63 -8.88 -11.71 -13.68
CA ASP A 63 -10.18 -11.28 -13.13
C ASP A 63 -10.52 -9.83 -13.49
N TYR A 64 -9.53 -8.92 -13.50
CA TYR A 64 -9.75 -7.50 -13.79
C TYR A 64 -9.70 -7.17 -15.29
N PHE A 65 -8.82 -7.83 -16.06
CA PHE A 65 -8.67 -7.56 -17.49
C PHE A 65 -9.34 -8.63 -18.37
N ASN A 66 -10.07 -9.59 -17.75
CA ASN A 66 -10.74 -10.71 -18.42
C ASN A 66 -9.80 -11.49 -19.37
N VAL A 67 -8.51 -11.57 -18.98
CA VAL A 67 -7.45 -12.16 -19.80
C VAL A 67 -7.57 -13.68 -19.73
N LYS A 68 -7.87 -14.31 -20.86
CA LYS A 68 -8.03 -15.77 -20.96
C LYS A 68 -6.69 -16.51 -20.96
N ASP A 69 -5.65 -15.86 -21.48
CA ASP A 69 -4.29 -16.39 -21.56
C ASP A 69 -3.28 -15.31 -21.23
N VAL A 70 -2.48 -15.56 -20.21
CA VAL A 70 -1.47 -14.65 -19.66
C VAL A 70 -0.23 -14.64 -20.56
N GLY A 71 -0.04 -15.68 -21.38
CA GLY A 71 1.10 -15.79 -22.32
C GLY A 71 1.07 -14.77 -23.47
N VAL A 72 -0.08 -14.11 -23.68
CA VAL A 72 -0.26 -13.07 -24.71
C VAL A 72 0.00 -11.66 -24.15
N LEU A 73 0.19 -11.52 -22.84
CA LEU A 73 0.45 -10.23 -22.20
C LEU A 73 1.90 -9.82 -22.39
N HIS A 74 2.09 -8.54 -22.74
CA HIS A 74 3.40 -7.92 -22.82
C HIS A 74 3.68 -7.13 -21.54
N GLU A 75 4.81 -7.41 -20.89
CA GLU A 75 5.30 -6.62 -19.75
C GLU A 75 6.38 -5.66 -20.24
N GLU A 76 6.19 -4.37 -19.97
CA GLU A 76 7.15 -3.32 -20.31
C GLU A 76 7.49 -2.49 -19.07
N VAL A 77 8.77 -2.22 -18.89
CA VAL A 77 9.26 -1.34 -17.82
C VAL A 77 9.44 0.06 -18.40
N VAL A 78 8.57 0.98 -17.99
CA VAL A 78 8.62 2.39 -18.41
C VAL A 78 9.44 3.23 -17.44
N GLN A 79 10.16 4.22 -17.96
CA GLN A 79 10.81 5.22 -17.12
C GLN A 79 9.77 6.22 -16.63
N PHE A 80 9.72 6.43 -15.32
CA PHE A 80 8.79 7.37 -14.68
C PHE A 80 9.58 8.43 -13.91
N GLY A 81 9.66 9.63 -14.48
CA GLY A 81 10.36 10.77 -13.92
C GLY A 81 9.41 11.91 -13.52
N LYS A 82 9.99 13.10 -13.32
CA LYS A 82 9.23 14.30 -12.90
C LYS A 82 8.26 14.77 -13.99
N GLU A 83 8.67 14.67 -15.25
CA GLU A 83 7.86 15.13 -16.39
C GLU A 83 6.64 14.23 -16.59
N GLU A 84 6.82 12.92 -16.46
CA GLU A 84 5.74 11.92 -16.49
C GLU A 84 4.79 12.13 -15.30
N ALA A 85 5.31 12.41 -14.11
CA ALA A 85 4.49 12.71 -12.94
C ALA A 85 3.62 13.97 -13.11
N LEU A 86 4.16 15.04 -13.71
CA LEU A 86 3.38 16.25 -14.02
C LEU A 86 2.30 15.98 -15.07
N LYS A 87 2.61 15.19 -16.11
CA LYS A 87 1.63 14.77 -17.12
C LYS A 87 0.56 13.88 -16.51
N LEU A 88 0.92 12.95 -15.64
CA LEU A 88 0.00 12.09 -14.90
C LEU A 88 -0.95 12.93 -14.06
N LEU A 89 -0.44 13.90 -13.31
CA LEU A 89 -1.27 14.80 -12.50
C LEU A 89 -2.27 15.57 -13.36
N LYS A 90 -1.82 16.09 -14.51
CA LYS A 90 -2.70 16.80 -15.44
C LYS A 90 -3.80 15.88 -15.99
N LEU A 91 -3.44 14.67 -16.40
CA LEU A 91 -4.39 13.68 -16.94
C LEU A 91 -5.35 13.15 -15.86
N SER A 92 -4.92 13.09 -14.60
CA SER A 92 -5.76 12.66 -13.46
C SER A 92 -6.97 13.57 -13.24
N LEU A 93 -6.87 14.84 -13.66
CA LEU A 93 -7.94 15.81 -13.52
C LEU A 93 -8.90 15.82 -14.73
N ASP A 94 -8.47 15.25 -15.85
CA ASP A 94 -9.15 15.38 -17.15
C ASP A 94 -9.71 14.05 -17.68
N SER A 95 -9.09 12.92 -17.35
CA SER A 95 -9.42 11.60 -17.86
C SER A 95 -9.66 10.56 -16.76
N LYS A 96 -10.47 9.54 -17.09
CA LYS A 96 -10.70 8.35 -16.25
C LYS A 96 -9.69 7.22 -16.53
N SER A 97 -9.00 7.26 -17.66
CA SER A 97 -8.01 6.26 -18.10
C SER A 97 -6.61 6.88 -18.15
N VAL A 98 -6.06 7.17 -16.97
CA VAL A 98 -4.92 8.08 -16.79
C VAL A 98 -3.62 7.45 -17.27
N LEU A 99 -3.35 6.19 -16.94
CA LEU A 99 -2.10 5.51 -17.28
C LEU A 99 -2.04 5.16 -18.77
N THR A 100 -3.16 4.69 -19.33
CA THR A 100 -3.35 4.47 -20.77
C THR A 100 -3.10 5.77 -21.52
N SER A 101 -3.69 6.88 -21.06
CA SER A 101 -3.52 8.20 -21.69
C SER A 101 -2.12 8.79 -21.50
N LEU A 102 -1.33 8.30 -20.57
CA LEU A 102 0.03 8.78 -20.33
C LEU A 102 1.04 8.01 -21.19
N PHE A 103 0.89 6.69 -21.28
CA PHE A 103 1.88 5.80 -21.89
C PHE A 103 1.52 5.37 -23.32
N MET A 104 0.24 5.27 -23.67
CA MET A 104 -0.20 4.80 -25.01
C MET A 104 -0.47 5.94 -26.01
N THR A 105 -0.60 7.18 -25.58
CA THR A 105 -0.87 8.33 -26.48
C THR A 105 0.36 8.82 -27.24
N GLY A 106 1.52 8.16 -27.09
CA GLY A 106 2.69 8.36 -27.94
C GLY A 106 2.55 7.79 -29.35
N VAL A 107 1.52 6.97 -29.63
CA VAL A 107 1.20 6.53 -30.99
C VAL A 107 0.54 7.72 -31.69
N LYS A 108 1.34 8.50 -32.43
CA LYS A 108 0.83 9.44 -33.42
C LYS A 108 -0.23 8.71 -34.25
N MET A 109 -1.47 9.17 -34.18
CA MET A 109 -2.41 8.94 -35.28
C MET A 109 -1.85 9.74 -36.46
N GLU A 110 -1.01 9.10 -37.25
CA GLU A 110 -0.66 9.62 -38.57
C GLU A 110 -1.87 9.35 -39.48
N LYS A 111 -2.35 10.44 -40.09
CA LYS A 111 -3.54 10.51 -40.91
C LYS A 111 -3.20 10.22 -42.37
#